data_AF-A0A1X2HMF2-F1
#
_entry.id   AF-A0A1X2HMF2-F1
#
_cell.length_a   1.000
_cell.length_b   1.000
_cell.length_c   1.000
_cell.angle_alpha   90.00
_cell.angle_beta   90.00
_cell.angle_gamma   90.00
#
_symmetry.space_group_name_H-M   'P 1'
#
loop_
_entity.id
_entity.type
_entity.pdbx_description
1 polymer ?
#
loop_
_entity_poly.entity_id
_entity_poly.type
_entity_poly.pdbx_seq_one_letter_code
_entity_poly.pdbx_strand_id
1 'polypeptide(L)'
;MSVRAFLACRQRVALPSLARLASTPTSMNINVGTAHIQRRAFSAALPLCNDQSNLKETAQAISEKFVGQIKKERRFESNRKRTRLVQIQSLPSSATHEDIRKLAREAFDNGDKTIEELVFRRSEAFDFRGRAMVLFKSSEDAKRFIEYANRRVVGGNIIKADFTGSDKQERQMLDQSRPPHLMSVTDTTSAAGRSVIFTGFPSLTKPDHLLGFLRSRSFFPADGTVDSVVQLKPRPMATVSKFLVKFDSESEAWRCVRGIHNTDFLLRSRNQKFRISATVAY
;
A
#
# COMPACT_ATOMS: atom_id res chain seq x y z
N MET A 1 -47.43 35.23 14.92
CA MET A 1 -47.49 34.20 15.99
C MET A 1 -48.30 33.02 15.49
N SER A 2 -47.67 31.89 15.18
CA SER A 2 -48.37 30.60 15.10
C SER A 2 -47.33 29.49 15.22
N VAL A 3 -47.28 28.89 16.41
CA VAL A 3 -46.40 27.80 16.79
C VAL A 3 -47.10 26.51 16.37
N ARG A 4 -46.47 25.69 15.50
CA ARG A 4 -46.94 24.33 15.22
C ARG A 4 -45.93 23.30 15.67
N ALA A 5 -46.51 22.28 16.29
CA ALA A 5 -45.93 21.46 17.31
C ALA A 5 -45.27 20.18 16.79
N PHE A 6 -44.37 19.69 17.64
CA PHE A 6 -43.76 18.37 17.69
C PHE A 6 -44.74 17.21 17.44
N LEU A 7 -44.34 16.25 16.61
CA LEU A 7 -44.77 14.85 16.71
C LEU A 7 -43.56 13.94 16.45
N ALA A 8 -42.97 13.47 17.55
CA ALA A 8 -41.88 12.50 17.55
C ALA A 8 -42.46 11.08 17.42
N CYS A 9 -42.26 10.45 16.27
CA CYS A 9 -42.61 9.05 16.04
C CYS A 9 -41.45 8.16 16.51
N ARG A 10 -41.63 7.53 17.68
CA ARG A 10 -40.62 6.67 18.32
C ARG A 10 -40.88 5.22 17.89
N GLN A 11 -40.24 4.77 16.81
CA GLN A 11 -40.29 3.37 16.38
C GLN A 11 -39.42 2.49 17.30
N ARG A 12 -40.06 1.53 17.98
CA ARG A 12 -39.41 0.40 18.64
C ARG A 12 -38.99 -0.60 17.57
N VAL A 13 -37.69 -0.81 17.40
CA VAL A 13 -37.15 -1.92 16.59
C VAL A 13 -36.83 -3.08 17.54
N ALA A 14 -37.50 -4.20 17.30
CA ALA A 14 -37.32 -5.46 18.02
C ALA A 14 -35.95 -6.08 17.68
N LEU A 15 -35.23 -6.55 18.70
CA LEU A 15 -33.98 -7.30 18.57
C LEU A 15 -34.29 -8.77 18.22
N PRO A 16 -33.68 -9.34 17.17
CA PRO A 16 -33.77 -10.77 16.91
C PRO A 16 -32.85 -11.59 17.82
N SER A 17 -33.40 -12.70 18.30
CA SER A 17 -32.79 -13.72 19.14
C SER A 17 -31.55 -14.36 18.50
N LEU A 18 -30.44 -14.35 19.24
CA LEU A 18 -29.19 -15.02 18.90
C LEU A 18 -29.35 -16.54 19.03
N ALA A 19 -29.57 -17.23 17.92
CA ALA A 19 -29.41 -18.68 17.82
C ALA A 19 -27.92 -19.04 17.75
N ARG A 20 -27.44 -19.79 18.76
CA ARG A 20 -26.11 -20.40 18.81
C ARG A 20 -26.01 -21.49 17.74
N LEU A 21 -25.14 -21.28 16.74
CA LEU A 21 -24.65 -22.35 15.87
C LEU A 21 -23.35 -22.90 16.46
N ALA A 22 -23.39 -24.18 16.83
CA ALA A 22 -22.24 -24.96 17.25
C ALA A 22 -21.31 -25.19 16.04
N SER A 23 -20.06 -24.76 16.16
CA SER A 23 -19.01 -25.04 15.18
C SER A 23 -18.35 -26.39 15.48
N THR A 24 -18.45 -27.33 14.55
CA THR A 24 -17.65 -28.56 14.54
C THR A 24 -16.20 -28.26 14.20
N PRO A 25 -15.20 -28.81 14.90
CA PRO A 25 -13.79 -28.64 14.55
C PRO A 25 -13.41 -29.56 13.38
N THR A 26 -13.20 -28.97 12.21
CA THR A 26 -12.60 -29.67 11.07
C THR A 26 -11.09 -29.73 11.26
N SER A 27 -10.56 -30.92 11.55
CA SER A 27 -9.13 -31.19 11.63
C SER A 27 -8.46 -30.97 10.27
N MET A 28 -7.64 -29.91 10.15
CA MET A 28 -6.77 -29.74 8.99
C MET A 28 -5.51 -30.58 9.16
N ASN A 29 -5.39 -31.63 8.33
CA ASN A 29 -4.15 -32.37 8.13
C ASN A 29 -3.11 -31.45 7.48
N ILE A 30 -2.07 -31.10 8.22
CA ILE A 30 -0.89 -30.39 7.73
C ILE A 30 0.04 -31.44 7.11
N ASN A 31 -0.03 -31.59 5.78
CA ASN A 31 0.99 -32.31 5.02
C ASN A 31 2.26 -31.46 4.99
N VAL A 32 3.21 -31.77 5.88
CA VAL A 32 4.57 -31.23 5.84
C VAL A 32 5.30 -31.90 4.67
N GLY A 33 5.27 -31.24 3.52
CA GLY A 33 6.11 -31.61 2.38
C GLY A 33 7.57 -31.37 2.71
N THR A 34 8.29 -32.42 3.10
CA THR A 34 9.74 -32.42 3.24
C THR A 34 10.38 -32.18 1.88
N ALA A 35 10.84 -30.96 1.62
CA ALA A 35 11.65 -30.64 0.45
C ALA A 35 12.99 -31.40 0.57
N HIS A 36 13.15 -32.41 -0.28
CA HIS A 36 14.36 -33.20 -0.40
C HIS A 36 15.47 -32.31 -0.99
N ILE A 37 16.25 -31.67 -0.12
CA ILE A 37 17.46 -30.92 -0.52
C ILE A 37 18.48 -31.97 -0.96
N GLN A 38 18.63 -32.13 -2.27
CA GLN A 38 19.74 -32.86 -2.88
C GLN A 38 21.04 -32.15 -2.54
N ARG A 39 21.71 -32.63 -1.48
CA ARG A 39 23.11 -32.33 -1.20
C ARG A 39 23.95 -32.88 -2.35
N ARG A 40 24.31 -32.03 -3.31
CA ARG A 40 25.43 -32.31 -4.20
C ARG A 40 26.69 -32.33 -3.35
N ALA A 41 27.16 -33.53 -3.05
CA ALA A 41 28.47 -33.76 -2.49
C ALA A 41 29.52 -33.33 -3.52
N PHE A 42 30.05 -32.12 -3.36
CA PHE A 42 31.32 -31.75 -3.98
C PHE A 42 32.43 -32.44 -3.20
N SER A 43 32.77 -33.65 -3.65
CA SER A 43 33.99 -34.34 -3.24
C SER A 43 35.18 -33.68 -3.94
N ALA A 44 35.63 -32.54 -3.40
CA ALA A 44 36.93 -31.99 -3.71
C ALA A 44 37.95 -32.65 -2.77
N ALA A 45 38.72 -33.60 -3.29
CA ALA A 45 39.90 -34.13 -2.61
C ALA A 45 40.88 -32.96 -2.41
N LEU A 46 41.04 -32.53 -1.15
CA LEU A 46 42.04 -31.54 -0.78
C LEU A 46 43.42 -32.22 -0.71
N PRO A 47 44.44 -31.72 -1.41
CA PRO A 47 45.81 -32.12 -1.16
C PRO A 47 46.22 -31.63 0.24
N LEU A 48 46.59 -32.57 1.11
CA LEU A 48 47.26 -32.31 2.39
C LEU A 48 48.67 -31.79 2.10
N CYS A 49 48.79 -30.49 1.87
CA CYS A 49 50.07 -29.78 1.92
C CYS A 49 50.11 -28.91 3.18
N ASN A 50 51.23 -29.06 3.89
CA ASN A 50 51.48 -28.62 5.24
C ASN A 50 51.86 -27.12 5.29
N ASP A 51 50.95 -26.25 4.84
CA ASP A 51 51.14 -24.79 4.78
C ASP A 51 50.14 -24.06 5.69
N GLN A 52 50.29 -24.25 7.00
CA GLN A 52 49.45 -23.57 8.01
C GLN A 52 49.68 -22.04 8.09
N SER A 53 50.78 -21.53 7.54
CA SER A 53 51.08 -20.10 7.48
C SER A 53 50.28 -19.38 6.38
N ASN A 54 50.16 -19.97 5.18
CA ASN A 54 49.50 -19.36 4.02
C ASN A 54 47.96 -19.28 4.16
N LEU A 55 47.34 -20.19 4.92
CA LEU A 55 45.89 -20.16 5.20
C LEU A 55 45.47 -18.99 6.10
N LYS A 56 46.35 -18.55 7.01
CA LYS A 56 46.06 -17.40 7.88
C LYS A 56 46.08 -16.09 7.11
N GLU A 57 47.01 -15.96 6.17
CA GLU A 57 47.18 -14.75 5.35
C GLU A 57 46.03 -14.57 4.35
N THR A 58 45.56 -15.66 3.74
CA THR A 58 44.40 -15.64 2.85
C THR A 58 43.08 -15.34 3.58
N ALA A 59 42.87 -15.90 4.76
CA ALA A 59 41.68 -15.60 5.58
C ALA A 59 41.66 -14.13 6.03
N GLN A 60 42.81 -13.56 6.40
CA GLN A 60 42.94 -12.14 6.74
C GLN A 60 42.61 -11.25 5.52
N ALA A 61 43.17 -11.55 4.34
CA ALA A 61 42.91 -10.79 3.12
C ALA A 61 41.42 -10.81 2.70
N ILE A 62 40.72 -11.93 2.91
CA ILE A 62 39.27 -12.02 2.64
C ILE A 62 38.49 -11.19 3.67
N SER A 63 38.84 -11.28 4.95
CA SER A 63 38.18 -10.52 6.01
C SER A 63 38.34 -9.01 5.84
N GLU A 64 39.51 -8.54 5.42
CA GLU A 64 39.79 -7.12 5.17
C GLU A 64 39.02 -6.60 3.96
N LYS A 65 38.92 -7.39 2.88
CA LYS A 65 38.10 -7.03 1.72
C LYS A 65 36.63 -6.91 2.10
N PHE A 66 36.12 -7.81 2.94
CA PHE A 66 34.73 -7.78 3.41
C PHE A 66 34.47 -6.58 4.32
N VAL A 67 35.36 -6.32 5.30
CA VAL A 67 35.27 -5.15 6.18
C VAL A 67 35.40 -3.85 5.38
N GLY A 68 36.28 -3.81 4.38
CA GLY A 68 36.44 -2.67 3.47
C GLY A 68 35.18 -2.38 2.66
N GLN A 69 34.53 -3.41 2.13
CA GLN A 69 33.25 -3.27 1.42
C GLN A 69 32.14 -2.74 2.35
N ILE A 70 31.99 -3.31 3.55
CA ILE A 70 31.00 -2.84 4.53
C ILE A 70 31.26 -1.39 4.95
N LYS A 71 32.53 -1.02 5.19
CA LYS A 71 32.90 0.37 5.52
C LYS A 71 32.61 1.32 4.36
N LYS A 72 32.83 0.90 3.12
CA LYS A 72 32.54 1.70 1.92
C LYS A 72 31.04 1.93 1.75
N GLU A 73 30.20 0.91 1.98
CA GLU A 73 28.74 1.04 1.97
C GLU A 73 28.24 1.99 3.07
N ARG A 74 28.75 1.86 4.30
CA ARG A 74 28.37 2.78 5.41
C ARG A 74 28.77 4.24 5.14
N ARG A 75 29.92 4.47 4.49
CA ARG A 75 30.34 5.84 4.10
C ARG A 75 29.48 6.43 2.99
N PHE A 76 28.96 5.59 2.10
CA PHE A 76 28.03 6.04 1.06
C PHE A 76 26.68 6.47 1.64
N GLU A 77 26.24 5.84 2.73
CA GLU A 77 25.04 6.25 3.47
C GLU A 77 25.26 7.52 4.30
N SER A 78 26.43 7.71 4.91
CA SER A 78 26.71 8.90 5.74
C SER A 78 26.84 10.20 4.96
N ASN A 79 27.11 10.14 3.65
CA ASN A 79 27.27 11.32 2.79
C ASN A 79 26.01 11.72 2.02
N ARG A 80 24.88 11.02 2.19
CA ARG A 80 23.62 11.51 1.64
C ARG A 80 23.22 12.79 2.39
N LYS A 81 23.09 13.89 1.64
CA LYS A 81 22.63 15.16 2.18
C LYS A 81 21.30 14.92 2.92
N ARG A 82 21.22 15.39 4.16
CA ARG A 82 20.00 15.27 4.97
C ARG A 82 18.92 16.14 4.34
N THR A 83 17.91 15.52 3.77
CA THR A 83 16.72 16.18 3.22
C THR A 83 15.52 15.95 4.12
N ARG A 84 14.44 16.70 3.93
CA ARG A 84 13.16 16.48 4.63
C ARG A 84 12.32 15.39 3.99
N LEU A 85 12.63 15.07 2.74
CA LEU A 85 11.92 14.08 1.94
C LEU A 85 12.53 12.68 2.14
N VAL A 86 11.70 11.77 2.62
CA VAL A 86 12.07 10.36 2.88
C VAL A 86 11.34 9.45 1.92
N GLN A 87 12.05 8.52 1.31
CA GLN A 87 11.47 7.42 0.54
C GLN A 87 11.44 6.16 1.38
N ILE A 88 10.25 5.58 1.53
CA ILE A 88 10.05 4.26 2.14
C ILE A 88 9.87 3.24 1.01
N GLN A 89 10.56 2.11 1.12
CA GLN A 89 10.51 1.00 0.18
C GLN A 89 10.06 -0.27 0.89
N SER A 90 9.60 -1.25 0.09
CA SER A 90 9.14 -2.56 0.53
C SER A 90 7.89 -2.54 1.42
N LEU A 91 7.03 -1.52 1.28
CA LEU A 91 5.74 -1.49 1.97
C LEU A 91 4.81 -2.61 1.47
N PRO A 92 4.02 -3.23 2.37
CA PRO A 92 3.03 -4.22 1.98
C PRO A 92 1.91 -3.57 1.14
N SER A 93 1.25 -4.36 0.29
CA SER A 93 0.18 -3.84 -0.58
C SER A 93 -1.04 -3.31 0.16
N SER A 94 -1.19 -3.70 1.43
CA SER A 94 -2.22 -3.23 2.35
C SER A 94 -1.81 -1.99 3.15
N ALA A 95 -0.61 -1.44 2.94
CA ALA A 95 -0.14 -0.28 3.71
C ALA A 95 -1.04 0.94 3.47
N THR A 96 -1.37 1.61 4.57
CA THR A 96 -2.24 2.79 4.65
C THR A 96 -1.48 3.99 5.22
N HIS A 97 -2.07 5.19 5.16
CA HIS A 97 -1.48 6.37 5.78
C HIS A 97 -1.27 6.20 7.29
N GLU A 98 -2.17 5.50 7.97
CA GLU A 98 -2.11 5.28 9.41
C GLU A 98 -0.94 4.39 9.83
N ASP A 99 -0.54 3.42 9.00
CA ASP A 99 0.64 2.58 9.27
C ASP A 99 1.92 3.43 9.30
N ILE A 100 2.05 4.38 8.36
CA ILE A 100 3.21 5.29 8.30
C ILE A 100 3.17 6.31 9.44
N ARG A 101 2.00 6.85 9.77
CA ARG A 101 1.83 7.76 10.92
C ARG A 101 2.12 7.08 12.24
N LYS A 102 1.67 5.84 12.43
CA LYS A 102 1.99 5.03 13.61
C LYS A 102 3.50 4.81 13.71
N LEU A 103 4.15 4.45 12.60
CA LEU A 103 5.60 4.30 12.56
C LEU A 103 6.33 5.59 12.95
N ALA A 104 5.82 6.76 12.53
CA ALA A 104 6.38 8.05 12.92
C ALA A 104 6.15 8.37 14.41
N ARG A 105 4.96 8.07 14.96
CA ARG A 105 4.66 8.23 16.40
C ARG A 105 5.56 7.35 17.28
N GLU A 106 5.92 6.17 16.80
CA GLU A 106 6.83 5.27 17.53
C GLU A 106 8.31 5.72 17.43
N ALA A 107 8.67 6.48 16.39
CA ALA A 107 10.02 6.99 16.22
C ALA A 107 10.33 8.17 17.15
N PHE A 108 9.37 9.07 17.37
CA PHE A 108 9.51 10.24 18.25
C PHE A 108 8.14 10.88 18.57
N ASP A 109 8.09 11.66 19.65
CA ASP A 109 6.87 12.32 20.11
C ASP A 109 6.29 13.27 19.05
N ASN A 110 4.97 13.20 18.85
CA ASN A 110 4.25 13.95 17.82
C ASN A 110 4.72 13.68 16.37
N GLY A 111 5.33 12.52 16.10
CA GLY A 111 5.84 12.20 14.77
C GLY A 111 4.79 12.29 13.65
N ASP A 112 3.53 11.98 13.93
CA ASP A 112 2.44 12.17 12.96
C ASP A 112 2.21 13.63 12.56
N LYS A 113 2.31 14.56 13.52
CA LYS A 113 2.14 16.01 13.27
C LYS A 113 3.33 16.62 12.51
N THR A 114 4.46 15.93 12.44
CA THR A 114 5.64 16.38 11.68
C THR A 114 5.57 16.04 10.21
N ILE A 115 4.66 15.17 9.80
CA ILE A 115 4.42 14.83 8.40
C ILE A 115 3.60 15.95 7.75
N GLU A 116 4.19 16.69 6.81
CA GLU A 116 3.46 17.62 5.93
C GLU A 116 2.76 16.85 4.81
N GLU A 117 3.59 15.99 4.20
CA GLU A 117 3.43 15.22 2.98
C GLU A 117 3.33 13.70 3.07
N LEU A 118 2.31 13.03 2.53
CA LEU A 118 2.40 11.57 2.32
C LEU A 118 1.81 11.17 0.97
N VAL A 119 2.63 10.53 0.14
CA VAL A 119 2.24 10.09 -1.20
C VAL A 119 2.69 8.65 -1.42
N PHE A 120 1.75 7.77 -1.78
CA PHE A 120 2.09 6.43 -2.24
C PHE A 120 2.35 6.41 -3.74
N ARG A 121 3.52 5.88 -4.13
CA ARG A 121 3.91 5.83 -5.52
C ARG A 121 3.25 4.64 -6.22
N ARG A 122 2.49 4.93 -7.27
CA ARG A 122 1.84 3.93 -8.13
C ARG A 122 2.48 3.88 -9.52
N SER A 123 2.30 2.76 -10.20
CA SER A 123 2.64 2.63 -11.63
C SER A 123 1.61 3.34 -12.52
N GLU A 124 1.88 3.45 -13.81
CA GLU A 124 0.91 3.93 -14.81
C GLU A 124 -0.35 3.04 -14.88
N ALA A 125 -0.19 1.73 -14.65
CA ALA A 125 -1.30 0.77 -14.51
C ALA A 125 -1.99 0.87 -13.13
N PHE A 126 -1.59 1.86 -12.32
CA PHE A 126 -2.12 2.18 -11.00
C PHE A 126 -1.90 1.09 -9.94
N ASP A 127 -0.94 0.21 -10.18
CA ASP A 127 -0.53 -0.83 -9.24
C ASP A 127 0.43 -0.24 -8.20
N PHE A 128 0.25 -0.62 -6.94
CA PHE A 128 1.11 -0.17 -5.86
C PHE A 128 2.41 -0.97 -5.84
N ARG A 129 3.56 -0.28 -5.87
CA ARG A 129 4.90 -0.90 -5.92
C ARG A 129 5.60 -0.98 -4.56
N GLY A 130 4.88 -0.82 -3.46
CA GLY A 130 5.48 -0.85 -2.12
C GLY A 130 6.38 0.34 -1.83
N ARG A 131 6.13 1.50 -2.44
CA ARG A 131 6.95 2.71 -2.26
C ARG A 131 6.08 3.88 -1.83
N ALA A 132 6.51 4.60 -0.79
CA ALA A 132 5.88 5.84 -0.34
C ALA A 132 6.93 6.94 -0.16
N MET A 133 6.49 8.17 -0.34
CA MET A 133 7.27 9.38 -0.15
C MET A 133 6.66 10.17 1.01
N VAL A 134 7.48 10.53 1.99
CA VAL A 134 7.06 11.27 3.19
C VAL A 134 7.83 12.57 3.25
N LEU A 135 7.13 13.70 3.27
CA LEU A 135 7.75 15.02 3.47
C LEU A 135 7.53 15.43 4.91
N PHE A 136 8.62 15.58 5.66
CA PHE A 136 8.62 16.07 7.03
C PHE A 136 8.78 17.60 7.09
N LYS A 137 8.40 18.20 8.21
CA LYS A 137 8.62 19.63 8.49
C LYS A 137 10.11 19.97 8.61
N SER A 138 10.88 19.12 9.30
CA SER A 138 12.32 19.29 9.56
C SER A 138 13.14 18.13 9.02
N SER A 139 14.39 18.39 8.63
CA SER A 139 15.34 17.37 8.19
C SER A 139 15.85 16.53 9.36
N GLU A 140 15.76 17.06 10.58
CA GLU A 140 16.07 16.33 11.81
C GLU A 140 15.02 15.26 12.10
N ASP A 141 13.74 15.56 11.89
CA ASP A 141 12.64 14.62 12.06
C ASP A 141 12.74 13.49 11.03
N ALA A 142 13.05 13.82 9.78
CA ALA A 142 13.33 12.86 8.72
C ALA A 142 14.50 11.92 9.09
N LYS A 143 15.56 12.46 9.71
CA LYS A 143 16.71 11.67 10.19
C LYS A 143 16.30 10.70 11.29
N ARG A 144 15.58 11.17 12.32
CA ARG A 144 15.10 10.33 13.42
C ARG A 144 14.16 9.25 12.91
N PHE A 145 13.28 9.61 11.98
CA PHE A 145 12.38 8.67 11.32
C PHE A 145 13.16 7.57 10.58
N ILE A 146 14.16 7.91 9.77
CA ILE A 146 14.97 6.92 9.03
C ILE A 146 15.73 6.00 9.99
N GLU A 147 16.37 6.56 11.02
CA GLU A 147 17.11 5.79 12.03
C GLU A 147 16.23 4.76 12.73
N TYR A 148 14.97 5.13 13.00
CA TYR A 148 14.00 4.25 13.63
C TYR A 148 13.36 3.24 12.66
N ALA A 149 12.92 3.72 11.49
CA ALA A 149 12.10 2.99 10.53
C ALA A 149 12.91 1.98 9.71
N ASN A 150 14.19 2.24 9.47
CA ASN A 150 15.00 1.38 8.63
C ASN A 150 15.09 -0.03 9.23
N ARG A 151 14.75 -1.05 8.43
CA ARG A 151 14.69 -2.47 8.82
C ARG A 151 13.59 -2.83 9.83
N ARG A 152 12.60 -1.97 10.05
CA ARG A 152 11.40 -2.34 10.82
C ARG A 152 10.48 -3.23 10.00
N VAL A 153 9.64 -4.00 10.69
CA VAL A 153 8.65 -4.88 10.06
C VAL A 153 7.29 -4.18 10.05
N VAL A 154 6.72 -3.98 8.86
CA VAL A 154 5.38 -3.41 8.67
C VAL A 154 4.58 -4.40 7.82
N GLY A 155 3.48 -4.94 8.37
CA GLY A 155 2.63 -5.91 7.68
C GLY A 155 3.37 -7.13 7.14
N GLY A 156 4.39 -7.62 7.87
CA GLY A 156 5.21 -8.76 7.48
C GLY A 156 6.39 -8.45 6.55
N ASN A 157 6.49 -7.22 6.03
CA ASN A 157 7.62 -6.80 5.19
C ASN A 157 8.65 -6.00 5.99
N ILE A 158 9.93 -6.26 5.73
CA ILE A 158 11.03 -5.42 6.23
C ILE A 158 11.13 -4.18 5.35
N ILE A 159 10.83 -3.01 5.92
CA ILE A 159 10.85 -1.75 5.18
C ILE A 159 12.26 -1.16 5.16
N LYS A 160 12.54 -0.39 4.10
CA LYS A 160 13.77 0.40 3.98
C LYS A 160 13.41 1.87 3.84
N ALA A 161 13.97 2.73 4.68
CA ALA A 161 13.78 4.17 4.62
C ALA A 161 15.10 4.83 4.23
N ASP A 162 15.08 5.68 3.21
CA ASP A 162 16.24 6.39 2.68
C ASP A 162 15.89 7.87 2.45
N PHE A 163 16.84 8.78 2.69
CA PHE A 163 16.71 10.16 2.22
C PHE A 163 16.62 10.21 0.69
N THR A 164 15.81 11.12 0.17
CA THR A 164 15.67 11.33 -1.26
C THR A 164 15.50 12.81 -1.60
N GLY A 165 15.75 13.14 -2.86
CA GLY A 165 15.65 14.49 -3.40
C GLY A 165 16.75 15.44 -2.99
N SER A 166 16.52 16.72 -3.30
CA SER A 166 17.38 17.84 -2.94
C SER A 166 16.54 18.94 -2.30
N ASP A 167 17.10 19.70 -1.36
CA ASP A 167 16.37 20.69 -0.54
C ASP A 167 15.52 21.68 -1.37
N LYS A 168 15.94 21.99 -2.61
CA LYS A 168 15.26 22.94 -3.49
C LYS A 168 14.11 22.33 -4.31
N GLN A 169 14.04 21.01 -4.44
CA GLN A 169 13.12 20.32 -5.36
C GLN A 169 12.25 19.26 -4.66
N GLU A 170 12.17 19.26 -3.33
CA GLU A 170 11.44 18.24 -2.56
C GLU A 170 9.97 18.14 -2.99
N ARG A 171 9.27 19.28 -3.07
CA ARG A 171 7.85 19.34 -3.49
C ARG A 171 7.67 18.93 -4.95
N GLN A 172 8.54 19.40 -5.84
CA GLN A 172 8.47 19.06 -7.26
C GLN A 172 8.62 17.55 -7.49
N MET A 173 9.54 16.90 -6.78
CA MET A 173 9.70 15.44 -6.85
C MET A 173 8.49 14.68 -6.29
N LEU A 174 7.89 15.21 -5.24
CA LEU A 174 6.70 14.64 -4.64
C LEU A 174 5.49 14.79 -5.59
N ASP A 175 5.30 15.95 -6.20
CA ASP A 175 4.25 16.20 -7.21
C ASP A 175 4.43 15.31 -8.45
N GLN A 176 5.66 15.13 -8.94
CA GLN A 176 5.97 14.19 -10.03
C GLN A 176 5.66 12.73 -9.67
N SER A 177 5.66 12.40 -8.37
CA SER A 177 5.34 11.05 -7.90
C SER A 177 3.84 10.82 -7.75
N ARG A 178 3.02 11.88 -7.73
CA ARG A 178 1.56 11.79 -7.63
C ARG A 178 0.97 11.40 -9.00
N PRO A 179 0.14 10.35 -9.05
CA PRO A 179 -0.63 10.06 -10.25
C PRO A 179 -1.57 11.23 -10.57
N PRO A 180 -1.64 11.72 -11.82
CA PRO A 180 -2.49 12.86 -12.18
C PRO A 180 -3.97 12.58 -11.91
N HIS A 181 -4.38 11.30 -11.97
CA HIS A 181 -5.76 10.90 -11.70
C HIS A 181 -6.18 11.05 -10.22
N LEU A 182 -5.23 11.10 -9.28
CA LEU A 182 -5.50 11.33 -7.86
C LEU A 182 -5.48 12.81 -7.48
N MET A 183 -5.07 13.69 -8.39
CA MET A 183 -5.25 15.12 -8.20
C MET A 183 -6.73 15.43 -8.41
N SER A 184 -7.35 16.07 -7.42
CA SER A 184 -8.68 16.64 -7.63
C SER A 184 -8.52 17.90 -8.45
N VAL A 185 -9.38 18.08 -9.46
CA VAL A 185 -9.39 19.31 -10.27
C VAL A 185 -10.06 20.45 -9.49
N THR A 186 -10.94 20.09 -8.55
CA THR A 186 -11.78 21.01 -7.78
C THR A 186 -11.31 21.17 -6.33
N ASP A 187 -10.73 20.13 -5.73
CA ASP A 187 -10.24 20.19 -4.35
C ASP A 187 -8.74 20.46 -4.31
N THR A 188 -8.34 21.42 -3.46
CA THR A 188 -6.95 21.61 -3.03
C THR A 188 -6.38 20.41 -2.25
N THR A 189 -7.19 19.37 -2.02
CA THR A 189 -6.82 18.18 -1.24
C THR A 189 -6.67 16.94 -2.12
N SER A 190 -5.64 16.14 -1.84
CA SER A 190 -5.39 14.86 -2.51
C SER A 190 -6.60 13.92 -2.38
N ALA A 191 -6.96 13.22 -3.47
CA ALA A 191 -8.00 12.20 -3.44
C ALA A 191 -7.48 10.84 -2.90
N ALA A 192 -6.21 10.78 -2.46
CA ALA A 192 -5.63 9.61 -1.80
C ALA A 192 -6.41 9.25 -0.52
N GLY A 193 -6.77 7.98 -0.35
CA GLY A 193 -7.62 7.49 0.74
C GLY A 193 -9.13 7.70 0.52
N ARG A 194 -9.50 8.67 -0.33
CA ARG A 194 -10.90 8.91 -0.75
C ARG A 194 -11.27 8.23 -2.06
N SER A 195 -10.29 7.70 -2.78
CA SER A 195 -10.49 7.05 -4.07
C SER A 195 -10.51 5.53 -3.93
N VAL A 196 -11.38 4.85 -4.68
CA VAL A 196 -11.47 3.39 -4.73
C VAL A 196 -11.15 2.90 -6.13
N ILE A 197 -10.25 1.92 -6.22
CA ILE A 197 -9.95 1.20 -7.45
C ILE A 197 -10.91 0.02 -7.55
N PHE A 198 -11.64 -0.03 -8.65
CA PHE A 198 -12.45 -1.17 -9.02
C PHE A 198 -11.74 -1.97 -10.11
N THR A 199 -11.61 -3.26 -9.93
CA THR A 199 -11.14 -4.22 -10.93
C THR A 199 -12.15 -5.35 -11.10
N GLY A 200 -12.13 -6.00 -12.27
CA GLY A 200 -12.95 -7.17 -12.54
C GLY A 200 -14.11 -6.92 -13.50
N PHE A 201 -14.36 -5.67 -13.91
CA PHE A 201 -15.39 -5.38 -14.91
C PHE A 201 -14.99 -5.87 -16.31
N PRO A 202 -15.94 -6.18 -17.21
CA PRO A 202 -15.64 -6.45 -18.61
C PRO A 202 -14.87 -5.31 -19.27
N SER A 203 -13.97 -5.62 -20.21
CA SER A 203 -13.13 -4.61 -20.91
C SER A 203 -13.93 -3.51 -21.62
N LEU A 204 -15.13 -3.82 -22.11
CA LEU A 204 -16.03 -2.90 -22.81
C LEU A 204 -16.94 -2.08 -21.88
N THR A 205 -16.76 -2.17 -20.56
CA THR A 205 -17.59 -1.44 -19.60
C THR A 205 -17.28 0.06 -19.70
N LYS A 206 -18.32 0.88 -19.85
CA LYS A 206 -18.20 2.35 -19.83
C LYS A 206 -18.34 2.88 -18.39
N PRO A 207 -17.80 4.08 -18.08
CA PRO A 207 -17.97 4.73 -16.77
C PRO A 207 -19.44 4.83 -16.32
N ASP A 208 -20.36 5.10 -17.24
CA ASP A 208 -21.80 5.20 -16.95
C ASP A 208 -22.40 3.90 -16.40
N HIS A 209 -21.90 2.75 -16.86
CA HIS A 209 -22.38 1.45 -16.39
C HIS A 209 -21.89 1.19 -14.96
N LEU A 210 -20.66 1.60 -14.63
CA LEU A 210 -20.14 1.55 -13.28
C LEU A 210 -20.95 2.46 -12.36
N LEU A 211 -21.29 3.67 -12.80
CA LEU A 211 -22.16 4.58 -12.05
C LEU A 211 -23.54 3.98 -11.79
N GLY A 212 -24.17 3.39 -12.81
CA GLY A 212 -25.45 2.68 -12.65
C GLY A 212 -25.35 1.54 -11.64
N PHE A 213 -24.25 0.79 -11.68
CA PHE A 213 -23.97 -0.28 -10.71
C PHE A 213 -23.80 0.27 -9.28
N LEU A 214 -23.03 1.33 -9.08
CA LEU A 214 -22.85 1.96 -7.77
C LEU A 214 -24.16 2.52 -7.21
N ARG A 215 -24.96 3.19 -8.04
CA ARG A 215 -26.29 3.72 -7.67
C ARG A 215 -27.25 2.61 -7.26
N SER A 216 -27.24 1.46 -7.94
CA SER A 216 -28.05 0.30 -7.57
C SER A 216 -27.71 -0.29 -6.18
N ARG A 217 -26.51 0.03 -5.67
CA ARG A 217 -26.01 -0.36 -4.36
C ARG A 217 -25.99 0.79 -3.34
N SER A 218 -26.64 1.91 -3.68
CA SER A 218 -26.72 3.11 -2.83
C SER A 218 -25.36 3.76 -2.52
N PHE A 219 -24.39 3.65 -3.44
CA PHE A 219 -23.13 4.40 -3.36
C PHE A 219 -23.12 5.52 -4.39
N PHE A 220 -22.74 6.72 -3.94
CA PHE A 220 -22.69 7.93 -4.75
C PHE A 220 -21.23 8.43 -4.76
N PRO A 221 -20.55 8.44 -5.92
CA PRO A 221 -19.25 9.09 -6.05
C PRO A 221 -19.34 10.58 -5.79
N ALA A 222 -18.17 11.21 -5.59
CA ALA A 222 -18.07 12.65 -5.40
C ALA A 222 -18.80 13.40 -6.53
N ASP A 223 -19.56 14.44 -6.18
CA ASP A 223 -20.37 15.26 -7.09
C ASP A 223 -21.45 14.52 -7.91
N GLY A 224 -21.54 13.18 -7.84
CA GLY A 224 -22.46 12.38 -8.65
C GLY A 224 -22.23 12.45 -10.17
N THR A 225 -21.16 13.10 -10.61
CA THR A 225 -20.80 13.32 -12.01
C THR A 225 -19.97 12.15 -12.59
N VAL A 226 -19.88 12.09 -13.92
CA VAL A 226 -19.07 11.09 -14.63
C VAL A 226 -17.57 11.33 -14.44
N ASP A 227 -17.17 12.57 -14.17
CA ASP A 227 -15.77 12.98 -14.00
C ASP A 227 -15.12 12.37 -12.75
N SER A 228 -15.93 12.01 -11.75
CA SER A 228 -15.47 11.29 -10.56
C SER A 228 -15.11 9.83 -10.83
N VAL A 229 -15.39 9.32 -12.03
CA VAL A 229 -15.08 7.95 -12.47
C VAL A 229 -14.08 7.99 -13.62
N VAL A 230 -12.83 7.69 -13.29
CA VAL A 230 -11.74 7.65 -14.27
C VAL A 230 -11.47 6.21 -14.69
N GLN A 231 -11.56 5.91 -15.98
CA GLN A 231 -11.13 4.62 -16.52
C GLN A 231 -9.60 4.57 -16.55
N LEU A 232 -9.02 3.59 -15.86
CA LEU A 232 -7.57 3.41 -15.78
C LEU A 232 -7.08 2.52 -16.92
N LYS A 233 -5.86 2.76 -17.39
CA LYS A 233 -5.22 1.94 -18.42
C LYS A 233 -5.06 0.50 -17.92
N PRO A 234 -5.68 -0.50 -18.56
CA PRO A 234 -5.52 -1.89 -18.16
C PRO A 234 -4.09 -2.37 -18.46
N ARG A 235 -3.67 -3.42 -17.74
CA ARG A 235 -2.42 -4.13 -18.05
C ARG A 235 -2.54 -4.73 -19.47
N PRO A 236 -1.45 -4.80 -20.26
CA PRO A 236 -1.47 -5.52 -21.54
C PRO A 236 -2.02 -6.94 -21.33
N MET A 237 -2.92 -7.37 -22.21
CA MET A 237 -3.62 -8.66 -22.15
C MET A 237 -4.60 -8.85 -20.99
N ALA A 238 -4.93 -7.81 -20.23
CA ALA A 238 -5.99 -7.91 -19.22
C ALA A 238 -7.36 -8.04 -19.90
N THR A 239 -8.12 -9.07 -19.50
CA THR A 239 -9.52 -9.28 -19.93
C THR A 239 -10.51 -8.39 -19.19
N VAL A 240 -10.07 -7.78 -18.08
CA VAL A 240 -10.88 -6.95 -17.20
C VAL A 240 -10.42 -5.50 -17.24
N SER A 241 -11.38 -4.59 -17.11
CA SER A 241 -11.14 -3.15 -16.97
C SER A 241 -10.88 -2.78 -15.51
N LYS A 242 -10.21 -1.62 -15.33
CA LYS A 242 -9.92 -1.02 -14.04
C LYS A 242 -10.47 0.41 -14.04
N PHE A 243 -11.13 0.80 -12.96
CA PHE A 243 -11.68 2.15 -12.77
C PHE A 243 -11.19 2.72 -11.45
N LEU A 244 -11.06 4.05 -11.40
CA LEU A 244 -10.80 4.82 -10.20
C LEU A 244 -12.03 5.69 -9.93
N VAL A 245 -12.64 5.52 -8.76
CA VAL A 245 -13.84 6.26 -8.36
C VAL A 245 -13.48 7.12 -7.16
N LYS A 246 -13.72 8.42 -7.25
CA LYS A 246 -13.50 9.39 -6.17
C LYS A 246 -14.76 9.50 -5.31
N PHE A 247 -14.59 9.50 -3.99
CA PHE A 247 -15.65 9.73 -3.00
C PHE A 247 -15.40 11.03 -2.22
N ASP A 248 -16.44 11.56 -1.59
CA ASP A 248 -16.34 12.79 -0.80
C ASP A 248 -15.46 12.58 0.44
N SER A 249 -15.59 11.41 1.08
CA SER A 249 -14.86 11.06 2.30
C SER A 249 -14.16 9.69 2.25
N GLU A 250 -13.10 9.54 3.04
CA GLU A 250 -12.41 8.25 3.23
C GLU A 250 -13.33 7.20 3.87
N SER A 251 -14.23 7.63 4.76
CA SER A 251 -15.20 6.74 5.39
C SER A 251 -16.17 6.11 4.38
N GLU A 252 -16.60 6.86 3.37
CA GLU A 252 -17.45 6.36 2.29
C GLU A 252 -16.70 5.42 1.36
N ALA A 253 -15.45 5.75 1.00
CA ALA A 253 -14.59 4.87 0.23
C ALA A 253 -14.47 3.49 0.90
N TRP A 254 -14.23 3.45 2.21
CA TRP A 254 -14.17 2.19 2.98
C TRP A 254 -15.51 1.47 3.12
N ARG A 255 -16.63 2.19 3.23
CA ARG A 255 -17.98 1.58 3.19
C ARG A 255 -18.23 0.92 1.84
N CYS A 256 -17.85 1.60 0.75
CA CYS A 256 -17.98 1.12 -0.61
C CYS A 256 -17.17 -0.16 -0.84
N VAL A 257 -15.89 -0.16 -0.44
CA VAL A 257 -15.03 -1.35 -0.52
C VAL A 257 -15.64 -2.53 0.23
N ARG A 258 -16.10 -2.35 1.47
CA ARG A 258 -16.71 -3.44 2.26
C ARG A 258 -18.01 -3.98 1.65
N GLY A 259 -18.81 -3.12 1.00
CA GLY A 259 -20.07 -3.53 0.39
C GLY A 259 -19.92 -4.21 -0.98
N ILE A 260 -18.88 -3.87 -1.74
CA ILE A 260 -18.75 -4.29 -3.14
C ILE A 260 -17.62 -5.30 -3.37
N HIS A 261 -16.58 -5.31 -2.53
CA HIS A 261 -15.47 -6.23 -2.71
C HIS A 261 -15.94 -7.68 -2.70
N ASN A 262 -15.47 -8.49 -3.65
CA ASN A 262 -15.88 -9.89 -3.87
C ASN A 262 -17.36 -10.10 -4.27
N THR A 263 -18.03 -9.08 -4.82
CA THR A 263 -19.37 -9.26 -5.41
C THR A 263 -19.29 -9.64 -6.88
N ASP A 264 -20.31 -10.34 -7.38
CA ASP A 264 -20.40 -10.72 -8.79
C ASP A 264 -21.16 -9.68 -9.62
N PHE A 265 -20.60 -9.36 -10.78
CA PHE A 265 -21.23 -8.59 -11.84
C PHE A 265 -21.69 -9.51 -12.97
N LEU A 266 -22.99 -9.45 -13.29
CA LEU A 266 -23.61 -10.25 -14.34
C LEU A 266 -23.71 -9.45 -15.64
N LEU A 267 -22.94 -9.84 -16.65
CA LEU A 267 -23.07 -9.28 -17.99
C LEU A 267 -24.19 -10.01 -18.73
N ARG A 268 -25.39 -9.42 -18.75
CA ARG A 268 -26.61 -10.04 -19.35
C ARG A 268 -26.42 -10.52 -20.78
N SER A 269 -25.67 -9.79 -21.60
CA SER A 269 -25.45 -10.14 -23.02
C SER A 269 -24.75 -11.49 -23.22
N ARG A 270 -23.90 -11.94 -22.28
CA ARG A 270 -23.12 -13.17 -22.41
C ARG A 270 -23.37 -14.18 -21.30
N ASN A 271 -24.29 -13.88 -20.39
CA ASN A 271 -24.54 -14.65 -19.17
C ASN A 271 -23.26 -15.01 -18.39
N GLN A 272 -22.26 -14.11 -18.42
CA GLN A 272 -20.96 -14.33 -17.80
C GLN A 272 -20.89 -13.57 -16.46
N LYS A 273 -20.36 -14.25 -15.44
CA LYS A 273 -20.10 -13.69 -14.12
C LYS A 273 -18.69 -13.14 -14.04
N PHE A 274 -18.57 -11.93 -13.51
CA PHE A 274 -17.31 -11.24 -13.31
C PHE A 274 -17.18 -10.88 -11.83
N ARG A 275 -16.16 -11.41 -11.14
CA ARG A 275 -15.93 -11.10 -9.73
C ARG A 275 -15.26 -9.73 -9.61
N ILE A 276 -15.93 -8.81 -8.93
CA ILE A 276 -15.44 -7.46 -8.67
C ILE A 276 -14.48 -7.49 -7.47
N SER A 277 -13.35 -6.80 -7.61
CA SER A 277 -12.46 -6.47 -6.51
C SER A 277 -12.40 -4.96 -6.36
N ALA A 278 -12.66 -4.47 -5.15
CA ALA A 278 -12.54 -3.06 -4.80
C ALA A 278 -11.43 -2.86 -3.77
N THR A 279 -10.58 -1.85 -3.93
CA THR A 279 -9.51 -1.50 -2.97
C THR A 279 -9.36 0.01 -2.86
N VAL A 280 -9.07 0.52 -1.65
CA VAL A 280 -8.81 1.96 -1.45
C VAL A 280 -7.46 2.32 -2.06
N ALA A 281 -7.42 3.43 -2.78
CA ALA A 281 -6.22 4.00 -3.36
C ALA A 281 -5.67 5.10 -2.46
N TYR A 282 -4.57 4.77 -1.77
CA TYR A 282 -3.64 5.75 -1.23
C TYR A 282 -2.55 6.10 -2.26
#